data_AF-A0A536MYP5-F1
#
_entry.id   AF-A0A536MYP5-F1
#
_cell.length_a   1.000
_cell.length_b   1.000
_cell.length_c   1.000
_cell.angle_alpha   90.00
_cell.angle_beta   90.00
_cell.angle_gamma   90.00
#
_symmetry.space_group_name_H-M   'P 1'
#
loop_
_entity.id
_entity.type
_entity.pdbx_description
1 polymer ?
#
loop_
_entity_poly.entity_id
_entity_poly.type
_entity_poly.pdbx_seq_one_letter_code
_entity_poly.pdbx_strand_id
1 'polypeptide(L)'
;MDSRHASEIRWLFQAGLLVFTITVAIGILNGFHFITLPRQVLLTHVHAGTLGWITLGVIAICLWLFGEESAAPGNSQAVRALSLLAAIGIPIYVLAFLSGNLLARAIFGFPVLIAIVGVLIWLIGRLGRVTMTVPRLAVLAAITTLVVGSTIGVLVQLELASKNAFLPEGAIGGHVTAQVVGYLVLIGMAISEWRLK
;
A
#
# COMPACT_ATOMS: atom_id res chain seq x y z
N MET A 1 -12.64 15.50 -18.08
CA MET A 1 -12.48 16.09 -16.74
C MET A 1 -11.08 15.73 -16.27
N ASP A 2 -10.18 16.70 -16.19
CA ASP A 2 -8.85 16.47 -15.61
C ASP A 2 -8.99 16.44 -14.09
N SER A 3 -8.65 15.32 -13.47
CA SER A 3 -8.67 15.22 -12.01
C SER A 3 -7.60 16.14 -11.43
N ARG A 4 -7.89 16.80 -10.31
CA ARG A 4 -6.97 17.73 -9.62
C ARG A 4 -5.59 17.11 -9.33
N HIS A 5 -5.54 15.79 -9.21
CA HIS A 5 -4.34 15.00 -8.90
C HIS A 5 -3.93 14.07 -10.04
N ALA A 6 -4.26 14.41 -11.30
CA ALA A 6 -4.02 13.54 -12.46
C ALA A 6 -2.55 13.15 -12.61
N SER A 7 -1.61 14.05 -12.32
CA SER A 7 -0.17 13.75 -12.40
C SER A 7 0.25 12.74 -11.33
N GLU A 8 -0.16 12.95 -10.08
CA GLU A 8 0.13 12.06 -8.97
C GLU A 8 -0.48 10.67 -9.19
N ILE A 9 -1.74 10.63 -9.62
CA ILE A 9 -2.45 9.39 -9.98
C ILE A 9 -1.68 8.63 -11.06
N ARG A 10 -1.20 9.34 -12.10
CA ARG A 10 -0.42 8.73 -13.18
C ARG A 10 0.90 8.14 -12.66
N TRP A 11 1.64 8.85 -11.81
CA TRP A 11 2.89 8.34 -11.24
C TRP A 11 2.66 7.08 -10.40
N LEU A 12 1.63 7.10 -9.55
CA LEU A 12 1.28 5.95 -8.71
C LEU A 12 0.94 4.72 -9.57
N PHE A 13 0.12 4.88 -10.63
CA PHE A 13 -0.18 3.78 -11.53
C PHE A 13 1.03 3.30 -12.34
N GLN A 14 1.89 4.21 -12.81
CA GLN A 14 3.11 3.84 -13.54
C GLN A 14 4.08 3.06 -12.65
N ALA A 15 4.31 3.51 -11.42
CA ALA A 15 5.10 2.78 -10.43
C ALA A 15 4.45 1.43 -10.09
N GLY A 16 3.12 1.39 -9.94
CA GLY A 16 2.36 0.17 -9.70
C GLY A 16 2.52 -0.84 -10.84
N LEU A 17 2.44 -0.39 -12.10
CA LEU A 17 2.64 -1.22 -13.28
C LEU A 17 4.08 -1.76 -13.39
N LEU A 18 5.08 -0.95 -13.03
CA LEU A 18 6.47 -1.40 -12.96
C LEU A 18 6.65 -2.51 -11.92
N VAL A 19 6.07 -2.34 -10.73
CA VAL A 19 6.16 -3.37 -9.67
C VAL A 19 5.31 -4.59 -10.02
N PHE A 20 4.21 -4.41 -10.75
CA PHE A 20 3.38 -5.49 -11.27
C PHE A 20 4.17 -6.47 -12.13
N THR A 21 5.05 -5.99 -13.01
CA THR A 21 5.87 -6.90 -13.84
C THR A 21 6.76 -7.80 -12.98
N ILE A 22 7.28 -7.28 -11.86
CA ILE A 22 8.09 -8.06 -10.91
C ILE A 22 7.26 -9.18 -10.29
N THR A 23 6.08 -8.86 -9.73
CA THR A 23 5.26 -9.87 -9.05
C THR A 23 4.76 -10.94 -10.03
N VAL A 24 4.38 -10.57 -11.26
CA VAL A 24 3.94 -11.52 -12.29
C VAL A 24 5.06 -12.44 -12.73
N ALA A 25 6.24 -11.89 -13.00
CA ALA A 25 7.38 -12.71 -13.41
C ALA A 25 7.70 -13.77 -12.35
N ILE A 26 7.76 -13.36 -11.07
CA ILE A 26 7.98 -14.30 -9.96
C ILE A 26 6.83 -15.31 -9.85
N GLY A 27 5.59 -14.85 -9.98
CA GLY A 27 4.39 -15.70 -9.91
C GLY A 27 4.35 -16.77 -11.00
N ILE A 28 4.71 -16.42 -12.24
CA ILE A 28 4.81 -17.36 -13.36
C ILE A 28 5.93 -18.38 -13.12
N LEU A 29 7.13 -17.91 -12.76
CA LEU A 29 8.28 -18.78 -12.51
C LEU A 29 7.98 -19.80 -11.40
N ASN A 30 7.31 -19.36 -10.33
CA ASN A 30 6.93 -20.22 -9.22
C ASN A 30 5.74 -21.14 -9.55
N GLY A 31 4.68 -20.59 -10.14
CA GLY A 31 3.40 -21.29 -10.35
C GLY A 31 3.48 -22.40 -11.40
N PHE A 32 4.35 -22.26 -12.40
CA PHE A 32 4.64 -23.31 -13.37
C PHE A 32 5.82 -24.20 -12.95
N HIS A 33 6.39 -23.97 -11.77
CA HIS A 33 7.54 -24.71 -11.25
C HIS A 33 8.74 -24.72 -12.22
N PHE A 34 8.98 -23.61 -12.92
CA PHE A 34 10.14 -23.51 -13.82
C PHE A 34 11.46 -23.55 -13.04
N ILE A 35 11.49 -22.96 -11.85
CA ILE A 35 12.64 -22.95 -10.92
C ILE A 35 12.19 -22.95 -9.46
N THR A 36 13.03 -23.47 -8.56
CA THR A 36 12.82 -23.34 -7.11
C THR A 36 13.29 -21.98 -6.64
N LEU A 37 12.37 -21.13 -6.20
CA LEU A 37 12.69 -19.79 -5.75
C LEU A 37 12.99 -19.73 -4.25
N PRO A 38 14.01 -18.97 -3.82
CA PRO A 38 14.34 -18.84 -2.42
C PRO A 38 13.30 -17.94 -1.72
N ARG A 39 13.16 -18.09 -0.39
CA ARG A 39 12.09 -17.47 0.40
C ARG A 39 12.01 -15.95 0.23
N GLN A 40 13.13 -15.25 0.11
CA GLN A 40 13.17 -13.81 -0.10
C GLN A 40 12.53 -13.37 -1.42
N VAL A 41 12.64 -14.18 -2.48
CA VAL A 41 12.00 -13.90 -3.78
C VAL A 41 10.49 -14.12 -3.67
N LEU A 42 10.05 -15.16 -2.96
CA LEU A 42 8.62 -15.38 -2.67
C LEU A 42 8.03 -14.26 -1.82
N LEU A 43 8.77 -13.77 -0.82
CA LEU A 43 8.38 -12.59 -0.05
C LEU A 43 8.35 -11.33 -0.94
N THR A 44 9.26 -11.21 -1.89
CA THR A 44 9.24 -10.11 -2.86
C THR A 44 7.98 -10.17 -3.71
N HIS A 45 7.57 -11.35 -4.19
CA HIS A 45 6.34 -11.52 -4.96
C HIS A 45 5.10 -11.01 -4.21
N VAL A 46 4.90 -11.46 -2.98
CA VAL A 46 3.72 -11.06 -2.20
C VAL A 46 3.74 -9.55 -1.91
N HIS A 47 4.87 -8.98 -1.50
CA HIS A 47 4.95 -7.54 -1.22
C HIS A 47 4.88 -6.70 -2.50
N ALA A 48 5.44 -7.15 -3.61
CA ALA A 48 5.29 -6.49 -4.90
C ALA A 48 3.84 -6.51 -5.40
N GLY A 49 3.09 -7.60 -5.13
CA GLY A 49 1.69 -7.70 -5.50
C GLY A 49 0.78 -6.84 -4.61
N THR A 50 0.81 -7.09 -3.30
CA THR A 50 -0.12 -6.47 -2.36
C THR A 50 0.26 -5.03 -2.07
N LEU A 51 1.47 -4.79 -1.58
CA LEU A 51 1.96 -3.46 -1.22
C LEU A 51 2.43 -2.64 -2.43
N GLY A 52 2.97 -3.31 -3.44
CA GLY A 52 3.44 -2.70 -4.67
C GLY A 52 2.28 -2.24 -5.55
N TRP A 53 1.88 -3.11 -6.48
CA TRP A 53 0.85 -2.81 -7.46
C TRP A 53 -0.46 -2.38 -6.80
N ILE A 54 -1.04 -3.22 -5.94
CA ILE A 54 -2.41 -2.99 -5.46
C ILE A 54 -2.46 -1.72 -4.60
N THR A 55 -1.59 -1.58 -3.60
CA THR A 55 -1.63 -0.39 -2.73
C THR A 55 -1.31 0.90 -3.48
N LEU A 56 -0.38 0.92 -4.44
CA LEU A 56 -0.15 2.11 -5.27
C LEU A 56 -1.40 2.50 -6.08
N GLY A 57 -2.08 1.50 -6.67
CA GLY A 57 -3.35 1.72 -7.36
C GLY A 57 -4.46 2.21 -6.43
N VAL A 58 -4.53 1.67 -5.22
CA VAL A 58 -5.50 2.10 -4.20
C VAL A 58 -5.23 3.53 -3.74
N ILE A 59 -3.99 3.94 -3.53
CA ILE A 59 -3.66 5.35 -3.22
C ILE A 59 -4.12 6.25 -4.37
N ALA A 60 -3.91 5.85 -5.62
CA ALA A 60 -4.37 6.60 -6.79
C ALA A 60 -5.91 6.72 -6.80
N ILE A 61 -6.63 5.65 -6.47
CA ILE A 61 -8.10 5.64 -6.33
C ILE A 61 -8.55 6.54 -5.17
N CYS A 62 -7.84 6.56 -4.05
CA CYS A 62 -8.12 7.47 -2.93
C CYS A 62 -8.02 8.94 -3.40
N LEU A 63 -6.99 9.30 -4.16
CA LEU A 63 -6.85 10.65 -4.71
C LEU A 63 -7.98 11.00 -5.67
N TRP A 64 -8.44 10.04 -6.46
CA TRP A 64 -9.58 10.22 -7.35
C TRP A 64 -10.88 10.42 -6.55
N LEU A 65 -11.24 9.47 -5.70
CA LEU A 65 -12.49 9.46 -4.95
C LEU A 65 -12.67 10.62 -3.98
N PHE A 66 -11.58 11.10 -3.37
CA PHE A 66 -11.63 12.14 -2.34
C PHE A 66 -11.11 13.50 -2.84
N GLY A 67 -10.57 13.58 -4.06
CA GLY A 67 -9.96 14.78 -4.62
C GLY A 67 -10.93 15.74 -5.35
N GLU A 68 -12.03 15.23 -5.91
CA GLU A 68 -12.87 15.98 -6.87
C GLU A 68 -13.79 17.05 -6.25
N GLU A 69 -14.28 16.87 -5.03
CA GLU A 69 -15.46 17.62 -4.55
C GLU A 69 -15.21 18.95 -3.80
N SER A 70 -13.96 19.44 -3.69
CA SER A 70 -13.71 20.70 -2.95
C SER A 70 -12.86 21.70 -3.72
N ALA A 71 -13.47 22.88 -3.96
CA ALA A 71 -12.84 24.10 -4.48
C ALA A 71 -11.83 24.73 -3.50
N ALA A 72 -11.80 24.30 -2.23
CA ALA A 72 -10.84 24.80 -1.26
C ALA A 72 -9.38 24.42 -1.65
N PRO A 73 -8.39 25.28 -1.37
CA PRO A 73 -6.97 24.93 -1.50
C PRO A 73 -6.61 23.82 -0.50
N GLY A 74 -6.90 22.56 -0.87
CA GLY A 74 -6.30 21.40 -0.23
C GLY A 74 -4.79 21.41 -0.48
N ASN A 75 -4.03 20.99 0.51
CA ASN A 75 -2.56 21.01 0.54
C ASN A 75 -1.96 20.14 -0.60
N SER A 76 -1.90 20.71 -1.81
CA SER A 76 -1.46 20.04 -3.04
C SER A 76 -0.01 19.57 -2.94
N GLN A 77 0.82 20.33 -2.22
CA GLN A 77 2.21 19.97 -1.97
C GLN A 77 2.33 18.70 -1.12
N ALA A 78 1.53 18.58 -0.04
CA ALA A 78 1.54 17.37 0.78
C ALA A 78 1.07 16.13 0.02
N VAL A 79 -0.02 16.24 -0.78
CA VAL A 79 -0.48 15.14 -1.64
C VAL A 79 0.59 14.71 -2.63
N ARG A 80 1.26 15.68 -3.26
CA ARG A 80 2.36 15.42 -4.20
C ARG A 80 3.53 14.73 -3.51
N ALA A 81 3.93 15.21 -2.34
CA ALA A 81 5.02 14.61 -1.55
C ALA A 81 4.68 13.18 -1.11
N LEU A 82 3.47 12.93 -0.62
CA LEU A 82 2.99 11.59 -0.27
C LEU A 82 2.96 10.65 -1.48
N SER A 83 2.53 11.15 -2.63
CA SER A 83 2.46 10.37 -3.87
C SER A 83 3.85 9.99 -4.38
N LEU A 84 4.82 10.93 -4.32
CA LEU A 84 6.21 10.63 -4.65
C LEU A 84 6.84 9.66 -3.65
N LEU A 85 6.60 9.88 -2.35
CA LEU A 85 7.09 8.99 -1.29
C LEU A 85 6.57 7.56 -1.49
N ALA A 86 5.29 7.39 -1.84
CA ALA A 86 4.72 6.08 -2.16
C ALA A 86 5.31 5.52 -3.47
N ALA A 87 5.26 6.29 -4.56
CA ALA A 87 5.68 5.85 -5.89
C ALA A 87 7.16 5.46 -5.97
N ILE A 88 8.02 6.01 -5.10
CA ILE A 88 9.45 5.71 -5.03
C ILE A 88 9.76 4.76 -3.89
N GLY A 89 9.23 5.03 -2.69
CA GLY A 89 9.53 4.27 -1.48
C GLY A 89 9.04 2.83 -1.54
N ILE A 90 7.87 2.58 -2.13
CA ILE A 90 7.32 1.23 -2.26
C ILE A 90 8.20 0.35 -3.18
N PRO A 91 8.56 0.77 -4.41
CA PRO A 91 9.51 0.01 -5.23
C PRO A 91 10.85 -0.25 -4.54
N ILE A 92 11.42 0.75 -3.84
CA ILE A 92 12.67 0.56 -3.09
C ILE A 92 12.48 -0.48 -1.98
N TYR A 93 11.36 -0.45 -1.26
CA TYR A 93 11.09 -1.42 -0.21
C TYR A 93 10.87 -2.84 -0.77
N VAL A 94 10.26 -2.98 -1.95
CA VAL A 94 10.19 -4.26 -2.68
C VAL A 94 11.58 -4.78 -3.01
N LEU A 95 12.51 -3.92 -3.44
CA LEU A 95 13.91 -4.30 -3.67
C LEU A 95 14.63 -4.69 -2.37
N ALA A 96 14.27 -4.09 -1.23
CA ALA A 96 14.78 -4.52 0.07
C ALA A 96 14.32 -5.95 0.44
N PHE A 97 13.12 -6.36 0.01
CA PHE A 97 12.73 -7.77 0.10
C PHE A 97 13.58 -8.65 -0.78
N LEU A 98 13.78 -8.26 -2.03
CA LEU A 98 14.53 -9.02 -3.03
C LEU A 98 15.98 -9.26 -2.61
N SER A 99 16.61 -8.26 -2.00
CA SER A 99 17.99 -8.35 -1.54
C SER A 99 18.21 -9.35 -0.39
N GLY A 100 17.14 -9.78 0.30
CA GLY A 100 17.28 -10.62 1.50
C GLY A 100 17.76 -9.87 2.75
N ASN A 101 18.07 -8.58 2.66
CA ASN A 101 18.67 -7.82 3.76
C ASN A 101 17.60 -7.36 4.76
N LEU A 102 17.60 -7.96 5.96
CA LEU A 102 16.63 -7.66 7.01
C LEU A 102 16.71 -6.21 7.52
N LEU A 103 17.93 -5.65 7.63
CA LEU A 103 18.12 -4.27 8.05
C LEU A 103 17.56 -3.30 7.00
N ALA A 104 17.80 -3.55 5.72
CA ALA A 104 17.22 -2.76 4.64
C ALA A 104 15.69 -2.79 4.68
N ARG A 105 15.08 -3.95 4.93
CA ARG A 105 13.63 -4.06 5.07
C ARG A 105 13.11 -3.23 6.25
N ALA A 106 13.76 -3.31 7.40
CA ALA A 106 13.39 -2.53 8.57
C ALA A 106 13.46 -1.02 8.29
N ILE A 107 14.56 -0.55 7.67
CA ILE A 107 14.77 0.88 7.37
C ILE A 107 13.76 1.37 6.32
N PHE A 108 13.64 0.69 5.18
CA PHE A 108 12.77 1.15 4.08
C PHE A 108 11.28 0.92 4.36
N GLY A 109 10.92 0.10 5.35
CA GLY A 109 9.55 -0.03 5.83
C GLY A 109 8.99 1.26 6.44
N PHE A 110 9.81 2.09 7.11
CA PHE A 110 9.34 3.33 7.74
C PHE A 110 8.84 4.38 6.75
N PRO A 111 9.60 4.76 5.69
CA PRO A 111 9.11 5.70 4.68
C PRO A 111 7.77 5.26 4.06
N VAL A 112 7.61 3.95 3.80
CA VAL A 112 6.37 3.40 3.26
C VAL A 112 5.23 3.50 4.28
N LEU A 113 5.48 3.19 5.55
CA LEU A 113 4.49 3.37 6.61
C LEU A 113 4.08 4.84 6.76
N ILE A 114 5.03 5.77 6.68
CA ILE A 114 4.75 7.22 6.70
C ILE A 114 3.84 7.61 5.53
N ALA A 115 4.09 7.09 4.33
CA ALA A 115 3.22 7.35 3.18
C ALA A 115 1.78 6.85 3.43
N ILE A 116 1.64 5.62 3.93
CA ILE A 116 0.34 4.99 4.22
C ILE A 116 -0.42 5.77 5.30
N VAL A 117 0.24 6.11 6.41
CA VAL A 117 -0.33 6.92 7.49
C VAL A 117 -0.71 8.31 6.97
N GLY A 118 0.14 8.93 6.16
CA GLY A 118 -0.12 10.22 5.54
C GLY A 118 -1.35 10.21 4.63
N VAL A 119 -1.56 9.14 3.87
CA VAL A 119 -2.79 8.94 3.08
C VAL A 119 -4.01 8.86 3.99
N LEU A 120 -3.97 8.09 5.08
CA LEU A 120 -5.07 8.03 6.04
C LEU A 120 -5.40 9.41 6.63
N ILE A 121 -4.38 10.13 7.11
CA ILE A 121 -4.54 11.47 7.66
C ILE A 121 -5.17 12.41 6.62
N TRP A 122 -4.70 12.34 5.38
CA TRP A 122 -5.28 13.13 4.30
C TRP A 122 -6.76 12.79 4.09
N LEU A 123 -7.13 11.50 4.00
CA LEU A 123 -8.52 11.07 3.85
C LEU A 123 -9.42 11.54 4.98
N ILE A 124 -8.96 11.46 6.24
CA ILE A 124 -9.69 11.99 7.41
C ILE A 124 -9.92 13.49 7.26
N GLY A 125 -8.90 14.24 6.82
CA GLY A 125 -9.00 15.67 6.51
C GLY A 125 -9.92 16.03 5.33
N ARG A 126 -10.46 15.02 4.62
CA ARG A 126 -11.46 15.17 3.55
C ARG A 126 -12.89 14.84 3.99
N LEU A 127 -13.12 14.25 5.16
CA LEU A 127 -14.45 13.81 5.62
C LEU A 127 -15.53 14.91 5.58
N GLY A 128 -15.18 16.15 5.95
CA GLY A 128 -16.09 17.30 5.90
C GLY A 128 -16.12 18.04 4.57
N ARG A 129 -15.45 17.52 3.53
CA ARG A 129 -15.20 18.17 2.24
C ARG A 129 -15.66 17.36 1.05
N VAL A 130 -16.17 16.16 1.30
CA VAL A 130 -16.72 15.23 0.31
C VAL A 130 -18.02 14.66 0.87
N THR A 131 -18.95 14.29 0.00
CA THR A 131 -20.15 13.57 0.41
C THR A 131 -19.78 12.15 0.83
N MET A 132 -20.08 11.76 2.06
CA MET A 132 -19.76 10.41 2.53
C MET A 132 -20.75 9.38 1.97
N THR A 133 -20.24 8.50 1.12
CA THR A 133 -20.96 7.36 0.53
C THR A 133 -20.47 6.05 1.13
N VAL A 134 -21.21 4.96 0.91
CA VAL A 134 -20.80 3.60 1.35
C VAL A 134 -19.40 3.24 0.82
N PRO A 135 -19.05 3.45 -0.47
CA PRO A 135 -17.69 3.23 -0.93
C PRO A 135 -16.62 4.04 -0.21
N ARG A 136 -16.86 5.34 0.04
CA ARG A 136 -15.87 6.20 0.73
C ARG A 136 -15.66 5.77 2.18
N LEU A 137 -16.72 5.35 2.87
CA LEU A 137 -16.61 4.77 4.22
C LEU A 137 -15.83 3.46 4.21
N ALA A 138 -16.10 2.57 3.25
CA ALA A 138 -15.38 1.31 3.12
C ALA A 138 -13.91 1.51 2.75
N VAL A 139 -13.57 2.48 1.89
CA VAL A 139 -12.17 2.89 1.60
C VAL A 139 -11.47 3.35 2.88
N LEU A 140 -12.08 4.24 3.67
CA LEU A 140 -11.50 4.71 4.93
C LEU A 140 -11.23 3.56 5.91
N ALA A 141 -12.17 2.64 6.06
CA ALA A 141 -12.01 1.46 6.89
C ALA A 141 -10.86 0.58 6.37
N ALA A 142 -10.77 0.36 5.06
CA ALA A 142 -9.70 -0.42 4.43
C ALA A 142 -8.31 0.23 4.58
N ILE A 143 -8.21 1.55 4.45
CA ILE A 143 -6.93 2.25 4.68
C ILE A 143 -6.55 2.24 6.16
N THR A 144 -7.53 2.27 7.07
CA THR A 144 -7.29 2.14 8.51
C THR A 144 -6.72 0.76 8.84
N THR A 145 -7.31 -0.32 8.31
CA THR A 145 -6.79 -1.68 8.49
C THR A 145 -5.42 -1.86 7.83
N LEU A 146 -5.18 -1.23 6.68
CA LEU A 146 -3.85 -1.16 6.05
C LEU A 146 -2.82 -0.51 6.99
N VAL A 147 -3.13 0.59 7.67
CA VAL A 147 -2.24 1.23 8.64
C VAL A 147 -1.92 0.27 9.80
N VAL A 148 -2.93 -0.38 10.37
CA VAL A 148 -2.74 -1.36 11.46
C VAL A 148 -1.84 -2.51 10.99
N GLY A 149 -2.18 -3.14 9.87
CA GLY A 149 -1.38 -4.22 9.30
C GLY A 149 0.04 -3.79 8.96
N SER A 150 0.23 -2.61 8.39
CA SER A 150 1.56 -2.11 8.00
C SER A 150 2.43 -1.78 9.20
N THR A 151 1.82 -1.26 10.28
CA THR A 151 2.51 -1.02 11.56
C THR A 151 3.06 -2.32 12.13
N ILE A 152 2.22 -3.37 12.22
CA ILE A 152 2.67 -4.71 12.66
C ILE A 152 3.78 -5.23 11.72
N GLY A 153 3.62 -5.05 10.40
CA GLY A 153 4.59 -5.49 9.41
C GLY A 153 5.98 -4.86 9.59
N VAL A 154 6.04 -3.54 9.84
CA VAL A 154 7.31 -2.83 10.12
C VAL A 154 7.91 -3.28 11.45
N LEU A 155 7.10 -3.45 12.49
CA LEU A 155 7.58 -3.98 13.78
C LEU A 155 8.16 -5.39 13.63
N VAL A 156 7.53 -6.26 12.82
CA VAL A 156 8.09 -7.59 12.51
C VAL A 156 9.44 -7.46 11.81
N GLN A 157 9.62 -6.54 10.86
CA GLN A 157 10.93 -6.34 10.24
C GLN A 157 11.99 -5.87 11.25
N LEU A 158 11.60 -5.01 12.21
CA LEU A 158 12.50 -4.54 13.26
C LEU A 158 12.92 -5.66 14.21
N GLU A 159 11.99 -6.49 14.65
CA GLU A 159 12.28 -7.70 15.46
C GLU A 159 13.26 -8.62 14.73
N LEU A 160 13.00 -8.92 13.46
CA LEU A 160 13.88 -9.76 12.63
C LEU A 160 15.27 -9.14 12.43
N ALA A 161 15.36 -7.83 12.19
CA ALA A 161 16.63 -7.14 11.97
C ALA A 161 17.45 -6.98 13.25
N SER A 162 16.79 -6.69 14.38
CA SER A 162 17.43 -6.51 15.69
C SER A 162 17.78 -7.84 16.36
N LYS A 163 17.19 -8.96 15.92
CA LYS A 163 17.28 -10.27 16.55
C LYS A 163 16.78 -10.29 18.00
N ASN A 164 15.92 -9.34 18.36
CA ASN A 164 15.32 -9.22 19.69
C ASN A 164 13.83 -9.50 19.59
N ALA A 165 13.34 -10.51 20.31
CA ALA A 165 11.92 -10.83 20.37
C ALA A 165 11.20 -9.86 21.32
N PHE A 166 10.27 -9.07 20.79
CA PHE A 166 9.45 -8.12 21.56
C PHE A 166 7.98 -8.10 21.13
N LEU A 167 7.65 -8.69 19.99
CA LEU A 167 6.26 -8.88 19.56
C LEU A 167 5.67 -10.15 20.19
N PRO A 168 4.35 -10.15 20.45
CA PRO A 168 3.66 -11.35 20.91
C PRO A 168 3.64 -12.42 19.83
N GLU A 169 3.46 -13.68 20.25
CA GLU A 169 3.23 -14.79 19.34
C GLU A 169 2.04 -14.49 18.41
N GLY A 170 2.17 -14.87 17.14
CA GLY A 170 1.12 -14.65 16.13
C GLY A 170 1.11 -13.26 15.49
N ALA A 171 2.04 -12.36 15.82
CA ALA A 171 2.12 -11.03 15.18
C ALA A 171 2.17 -11.08 13.64
N ILE A 172 2.88 -12.04 13.06
CA ILE A 172 2.89 -12.27 11.60
C ILE A 172 1.48 -12.63 11.09
N GLY A 173 0.75 -13.50 11.80
CA GLY A 173 -0.62 -13.86 11.47
C GLY A 173 -1.57 -12.66 11.55
N GLY A 174 -1.42 -11.83 12.58
CA GLY A 174 -2.16 -10.57 12.74
C GLY A 174 -1.89 -9.59 11.59
N HIS A 175 -0.62 -9.42 11.22
CA HIS A 175 -0.22 -8.63 10.05
C HIS A 175 -0.91 -9.13 8.77
N VAL A 176 -0.80 -10.42 8.47
CA VAL A 176 -1.37 -11.00 7.24
C VAL A 176 -2.90 -10.87 7.22
N THR A 177 -3.56 -11.12 8.36
CA THR A 177 -5.02 -11.03 8.47
C THR A 177 -5.51 -9.60 8.24
N ALA A 178 -4.84 -8.61 8.83
CA ALA A 178 -5.16 -7.20 8.63
C ALA A 178 -4.96 -6.76 7.17
N GLN A 179 -3.87 -7.20 6.53
CA GLN A 179 -3.56 -6.86 5.15
C GLN A 179 -4.51 -7.50 4.14
N VAL A 180 -4.85 -8.78 4.32
CA VAL A 180 -5.66 -9.52 3.32
C VAL A 180 -7.15 -9.29 3.55
N VAL A 181 -7.66 -9.67 4.73
CA VAL A 181 -9.10 -9.63 5.00
C VAL A 181 -9.54 -8.20 5.31
N GLY A 182 -8.81 -7.53 6.21
CA GLY A 182 -9.16 -6.19 6.65
C GLY A 182 -8.99 -5.13 5.56
N TYR A 183 -7.96 -5.27 4.72
CA TYR A 183 -7.62 -4.28 3.69
C TYR A 183 -7.99 -4.74 2.27
N LEU A 184 -7.36 -5.78 1.71
CA LEU A 184 -7.52 -6.12 0.29
C LEU A 184 -8.95 -6.54 -0.09
N VAL A 185 -9.59 -7.37 0.72
CA VAL A 185 -10.99 -7.76 0.47
C VAL A 185 -11.89 -6.53 0.57
N LEU A 186 -11.73 -5.73 1.63
CA LEU A 186 -12.58 -4.57 1.87
C LEU A 186 -12.42 -3.49 0.80
N ILE A 187 -11.20 -3.23 0.34
CA ILE A 187 -10.97 -2.24 -0.74
C ILE A 187 -11.53 -2.75 -2.07
N GLY A 188 -11.42 -4.06 -2.35
CA GLY A 188 -12.05 -4.67 -3.53
C GLY A 188 -13.57 -4.51 -3.53
N MET A 189 -14.20 -4.75 -2.37
CA MET A 189 -15.64 -4.54 -2.20
C MET A 189 -16.02 -3.06 -2.33
N ALA A 190 -15.23 -2.14 -1.76
CA ALA A 190 -15.48 -0.70 -1.83
C ALA A 190 -15.44 -0.19 -3.28
N ILE A 191 -14.43 -0.59 -4.05
CA ILE A 191 -14.28 -0.22 -5.46
C ILE A 191 -15.40 -0.84 -6.31
N SER A 192 -15.78 -2.09 -6.02
CA SER A 192 -16.89 -2.77 -6.71
C SER A 192 -18.22 -2.04 -6.47
N GLU A 193 -18.53 -1.71 -5.21
CA GLU A 193 -19.72 -0.93 -4.84
C GLU A 193 -19.72 0.44 -5.52
N TRP A 194 -18.56 1.13 -5.57
CA TRP A 194 -18.44 2.41 -6.26
C TRP A 194 -18.69 2.32 -7.77
N ARG A 195 -18.29 1.22 -8.41
CA ARG A 195 -18.43 1.09 -9.86
C ARG A 195 -19.81 0.59 -10.29
N LEU A 196 -20.46 -0.20 -9.45
CA LEU A 196 -21.74 -0.86 -9.76
C LEU A 196 -22.96 -0.02 -9.35
N LYS A 197 -22.78 1.02 -8.55
CA LYS A 197 -23.83 1.94 -8.12
C LYS A 197 -23.46 3.38 -8.46
#